data_AF-A0A1E7EVY5-F1
#
_entry.id   AF-A0A1E7EVY5-F1
#
_cell.length_a   1.000
_cell.length_b   1.000
_cell.length_c   1.000
_cell.angle_alpha   90.00
_cell.angle_beta   90.00
_cell.angle_gamma   90.00
#
_symmetry.space_group_name_H-M   'P 1'
#
loop_
_entity.id
_entity.type
_entity.pdbx_description
1 polymer ?
#
loop_
_entity_poly.entity_id
_entity_poly.type
_entity_poly.pdbx_seq_one_letter_code
_entity_poly.pdbx_strand_id
1 'polypeptide(L)'
;MPTRILVNEAIASRQNTPRFRSTNNRNLSLTDIESVGGKDKDKNKNNKTGTEDENNADIPKTRKSSRKIVRMKSSIIRGKDSFNTRALSSEDIRASPRLLGYCFQLLASIVMLISVSTFYQGEADSESSSPEIWSLFNSTSAGNAVFLSPDGRVVRTWKLIGCFIVSTLGTTVTLGIIIVHFDTIFCPSFWLRTFRDGSKHEQALLISLAVFWGVGIHINTSALSVGESQPNVYFTSWISFLSSILNYGIWRVSAGHRSVADMVNDQHRETTYNWLWVLFCTIIFAGAMCDTYWNRDQIDMTIEGEQIDVPWIIVMSITWGLVLISFVSVILNLFLKKSCELRMFGGKEGSFVILGWRQAEGLVALIITVALFYIVFAFTGGNGLFNGLNNVYFRLWGAFINSVMLLTTWLRENKNIDFIINDEKNRDSHLDVTRR
;
A
#
# COMPACT_ATOMS: atom_id res chain seq x y z
N MET A 1 33.57 -23.32 31.67
CA MET A 1 33.80 -23.30 30.21
C MET A 1 32.71 -22.45 29.58
N PRO A 2 32.99 -21.24 29.08
CA PRO A 2 31.98 -20.40 28.45
C PRO A 2 31.92 -20.71 26.95
N THR A 3 30.77 -21.19 26.49
CA THR A 3 30.44 -21.37 25.09
C THR A 3 30.26 -20.01 24.42
N ARG A 4 31.25 -19.61 23.60
CA ARG A 4 31.11 -18.50 22.66
C ARG A 4 30.03 -18.85 21.64
N ILE A 5 28.87 -18.21 21.74
CA ILE A 5 27.90 -18.16 20.65
C ILE A 5 28.49 -17.24 19.59
N LEU A 6 29.02 -17.83 18.52
CA LEU A 6 29.33 -17.14 17.28
C LEU A 6 28.02 -16.68 16.66
N VAL A 7 27.62 -15.45 16.97
CA VAL A 7 26.67 -14.71 16.14
C VAL A 7 27.41 -14.41 14.85
N ASN A 8 27.22 -15.27 13.84
CA ASN A 8 27.53 -14.88 12.47
C ASN A 8 26.70 -13.64 12.22
N GLU A 9 27.39 -12.52 11.92
CA GLU A 9 26.79 -11.35 11.32
C GLU A 9 25.98 -11.82 10.12
N ALA A 10 24.66 -11.95 10.33
CA ALA A 10 23.73 -11.92 9.25
C ALA A 10 23.98 -10.56 8.60
N ILE A 11 24.70 -10.60 7.48
CA ILE A 11 24.89 -9.51 6.56
C ILE A 11 23.52 -8.83 6.48
N ALA A 12 23.43 -7.67 7.13
CA ALA A 12 22.30 -6.79 7.00
C ALA A 12 22.14 -6.65 5.50
N SER A 13 21.09 -7.26 4.96
CA SER A 13 20.68 -7.01 3.59
C SER A 13 20.37 -5.53 3.58
N ARG A 14 21.38 -4.74 3.16
CA ARG A 14 21.23 -3.33 2.85
C ARG A 14 19.96 -3.27 2.04
N GLN A 15 18.94 -2.63 2.60
CA GLN A 15 17.84 -2.11 1.82
C GLN A 15 18.50 -1.23 0.77
N ASN A 16 18.74 -1.82 -0.39
CA ASN A 16 19.12 -1.12 -1.59
C ASN A 16 17.88 -0.33 -1.96
N THR A 17 17.77 0.88 -1.41
CA THR A 17 17.17 1.98 -2.15
C THR A 17 17.80 1.95 -3.54
N PRO A 18 17.02 1.93 -4.63
CA PRO A 18 17.58 1.83 -5.96
C PRO A 18 18.48 3.04 -6.21
N ARG A 19 19.80 2.84 -6.21
CA ARG A 19 20.74 3.79 -6.78
C ARG A 19 20.54 3.76 -8.28
N PHE A 20 19.99 4.84 -8.82
CA PHE A 20 19.85 5.04 -10.25
C PHE A 20 21.24 5.03 -10.92
N ARG A 21 21.39 4.12 -11.89
CA ARG A 21 22.53 4.08 -12.79
C ARG A 21 22.28 5.11 -13.89
N SER A 22 22.89 6.29 -13.77
CA SER A 22 22.96 7.26 -14.86
C SER A 22 23.58 6.59 -16.09
N THR A 23 22.81 6.49 -17.17
CA THR A 23 23.32 6.08 -18.49
C THR A 23 23.70 7.35 -19.24
N ASN A 24 24.87 7.88 -18.93
CA ASN A 24 25.54 8.87 -19.76
C ASN A 24 26.12 8.15 -20.99
N ASN A 25 25.37 8.17 -22.09
CA ASN A 25 25.86 7.76 -23.41
C ASN A 25 25.68 8.92 -24.39
N ARG A 26 26.66 9.84 -24.38
CA ARG A 26 26.98 10.74 -25.51
C ARG A 26 28.49 10.93 -25.49
N ASN A 27 29.16 10.38 -26.50
CA ASN A 27 30.25 10.99 -27.26
C ASN A 27 30.78 9.96 -28.27
N LEU A 28 30.26 10.04 -29.50
CA LEU A 28 30.90 9.52 -30.70
C LEU A 28 30.82 10.64 -31.72
N SER A 29 31.78 11.57 -31.64
CA SER A 29 32.09 12.52 -32.70
C SER A 29 33.03 11.81 -33.66
N LEU A 30 32.56 11.56 -34.88
CA LEU A 30 33.42 11.17 -35.99
C LEU A 30 33.39 12.34 -36.98
N THR A 31 34.37 13.22 -36.86
CA THR A 31 34.87 14.04 -37.96
C THR A 31 35.77 13.14 -38.79
N ASP A 32 35.41 12.91 -40.06
CA ASP A 32 36.33 12.53 -41.15
C ASP A 32 35.48 12.34 -42.43
N ILE A 33 35.40 13.36 -43.28
CA ILE A 33 35.33 13.19 -44.74
C ILE A 33 36.10 14.35 -45.38
N GLU A 34 37.35 14.06 -45.73
CA GLU A 34 38.11 14.78 -46.73
C GLU A 34 37.57 14.51 -48.15
N SER A 35 37.71 15.56 -48.96
CA SER A 35 37.83 15.68 -50.42
C SER A 35 37.75 14.44 -51.33
N VAL A 36 37.08 14.67 -52.48
CA VAL A 36 37.43 14.35 -53.89
C VAL A 36 36.07 14.29 -54.62
N GLY A 37 35.73 15.00 -55.68
CA GLY A 37 36.53 15.67 -56.71
C GLY A 37 35.91 15.30 -58.06
N GLY A 38 35.20 16.26 -58.69
CA GLY A 38 35.21 16.46 -60.13
C GLY A 38 34.23 15.68 -61.04
N LYS A 39 33.54 16.49 -61.88
CA LYS A 39 33.17 16.25 -63.30
C LYS A 39 32.08 15.20 -63.56
N ASP A 40 31.24 15.28 -64.57
CA ASP A 40 30.92 16.20 -65.67
C ASP A 40 29.64 15.60 -66.30
N LYS A 41 28.80 16.42 -66.97
CA LYS A 41 27.89 16.01 -68.09
C LYS A 41 26.74 15.03 -67.73
N ASP A 42 25.55 15.03 -68.30
CA ASP A 42 24.94 15.61 -69.50
C ASP A 42 23.44 15.81 -69.25
N LYS A 43 22.88 16.88 -69.81
CA LYS A 43 21.45 16.97 -70.13
C LYS A 43 21.31 16.68 -71.61
N ASN A 44 20.64 15.59 -71.99
CA ASN A 44 20.05 15.54 -73.32
C ASN A 44 18.76 14.70 -73.38
N LYS A 45 17.79 15.27 -74.11
CA LYS A 45 16.50 14.71 -74.50
C LYS A 45 16.68 13.50 -75.43
N ASN A 46 15.76 12.53 -75.38
CA ASN A 46 14.81 12.31 -76.49
C ASN A 46 13.87 11.12 -76.27
N ASN A 47 12.67 11.31 -76.83
CA ASN A 47 11.58 10.36 -77.01
C ASN A 47 12.01 9.10 -77.79
N LYS A 48 11.41 7.94 -77.48
CA LYS A 48 10.81 7.07 -78.50
C LYS A 48 9.87 6.02 -77.91
N THR A 49 8.67 6.02 -78.47
CA THR A 49 7.65 4.96 -78.49
C THR A 49 8.16 3.71 -79.21
N GLY A 50 7.75 2.53 -78.74
CA GLY A 50 7.95 1.25 -79.45
C GLY A 50 7.42 0.07 -78.64
N THR A 51 6.45 -0.62 -79.21
CA THR A 51 5.65 -1.74 -78.73
C THR A 51 6.37 -3.10 -78.86
N GLU A 52 5.81 -4.08 -78.15
CA GLU A 52 5.85 -5.54 -78.37
C GLU A 52 7.00 -6.40 -77.77
N ASP A 53 6.52 -7.24 -76.85
CA ASP A 53 6.72 -8.68 -76.72
C ASP A 53 7.95 -9.32 -76.04
N GLU A 54 7.55 -10.11 -75.04
CA GLU A 54 8.03 -11.43 -74.64
C GLU A 54 9.23 -11.61 -73.69
N ASN A 55 8.86 -12.28 -72.58
CA ASN A 55 9.54 -13.37 -71.91
C ASN A 55 10.57 -13.07 -70.80
N ASN A 56 10.19 -13.57 -69.62
CA ASN A 56 11.02 -14.19 -68.58
C ASN A 56 12.26 -13.43 -68.11
N ALA A 57 12.20 -12.92 -66.88
CA ALA A 57 13.01 -13.44 -65.78
C ALA A 57 12.88 -12.54 -64.53
N ASP A 58 12.87 -13.19 -63.38
CA ASP A 58 13.40 -12.72 -62.11
C ASP A 58 12.91 -11.37 -61.56
N ILE A 59 11.88 -11.46 -60.73
CA ILE A 59 11.56 -10.48 -59.70
C ILE A 59 12.75 -10.40 -58.72
N PRO A 60 13.47 -9.26 -58.65
CA PRO A 60 14.43 -9.07 -57.57
C PRO A 60 13.65 -8.80 -56.29
N LYS A 61 13.69 -9.78 -55.38
CA LYS A 61 13.27 -9.65 -53.98
C LYS A 61 13.87 -8.38 -53.41
N THR A 62 13.06 -7.34 -53.24
CA THR A 62 13.38 -6.20 -52.39
C THR A 62 13.72 -6.74 -51.01
N ARG A 63 15.02 -6.69 -50.67
CA ARG A 63 15.55 -6.92 -49.32
C ARG A 63 14.82 -5.98 -48.36
N LYS A 64 13.75 -6.47 -47.74
CA LYS A 64 13.29 -5.92 -46.45
C LYS A 64 14.44 -6.16 -45.49
N SER A 65 15.17 -5.08 -45.21
CA SER A 65 16.09 -4.97 -44.09
C SER A 65 15.29 -5.20 -42.82
N SER A 66 15.14 -6.46 -42.46
CA SER A 66 14.76 -6.89 -41.13
C SER A 66 15.94 -6.49 -40.23
N ARG A 67 15.94 -5.22 -39.77
CA ARG A 67 16.62 -4.86 -38.53
C ARG A 67 15.95 -5.70 -37.45
N LYS A 68 16.50 -6.89 -37.27
CA LYS A 68 16.37 -7.72 -36.08
C LYS A 68 16.92 -6.83 -34.97
N ILE A 69 16.04 -6.04 -34.36
CA ILE A 69 16.29 -5.46 -33.05
C ILE A 69 16.44 -6.70 -32.17
N VAL A 70 17.70 -7.10 -32.00
CA VAL A 70 18.12 -8.00 -30.95
C VAL A 70 17.78 -7.24 -29.69
N ARG A 71 16.55 -7.46 -29.22
CA ARG A 71 16.13 -7.15 -27.88
C ARG A 71 17.04 -8.01 -27.03
N MET A 72 18.17 -7.43 -26.60
CA MET A 72 19.00 -7.99 -25.55
C MET A 72 18.06 -8.19 -24.37
N LYS A 73 17.58 -9.42 -24.22
CA LYS A 73 17.08 -9.90 -22.95
C LYS A 73 18.28 -9.75 -22.01
N SER A 74 18.22 -8.75 -21.15
CA SER A 74 19.06 -8.67 -19.95
C SER A 74 18.60 -9.77 -18.99
N SER A 75 18.84 -11.02 -19.38
CA SER A 75 18.74 -12.22 -18.55
C SER A 75 20.12 -12.56 -18.00
N ILE A 76 20.75 -11.59 -17.34
CA ILE A 76 22.07 -11.66 -16.70
C ILE A 76 21.94 -10.55 -15.65
N ILE A 77 21.59 -10.75 -14.38
CA ILE A 77 22.05 -11.69 -13.35
C ILE A 77 20.87 -11.87 -12.38
N ARG A 78 20.06 -12.92 -12.56
CA ARG A 78 19.21 -13.45 -11.47
C ARG A 78 19.70 -14.87 -11.25
N GLY A 79 20.44 -15.05 -10.16
CA GLY A 79 21.35 -16.17 -9.95
C GLY A 79 20.74 -17.53 -10.26
N LYS A 80 21.52 -18.35 -10.97
CA LYS A 80 21.23 -19.77 -11.22
C LYS A 80 21.03 -20.55 -9.90
N ASP A 81 21.58 -20.04 -8.80
CA ASP A 81 21.43 -20.59 -7.45
C ASP A 81 20.03 -20.40 -6.85
N SER A 82 19.24 -19.44 -7.36
CA SER A 82 17.86 -19.22 -6.92
C SER A 82 16.88 -20.28 -7.44
N PHE A 83 17.24 -21.05 -8.47
CA PHE A 83 16.37 -22.10 -9.00
C PHE A 83 16.47 -23.41 -8.19
N ASN A 84 17.66 -23.77 -7.73
CA ASN A 84 17.85 -24.99 -6.93
C ASN A 84 17.33 -24.85 -5.49
N THR A 85 17.42 -23.67 -4.89
CA THR A 85 16.78 -23.39 -3.57
C THR A 85 15.26 -23.38 -3.65
N ARG A 86 14.69 -22.96 -4.79
CA ARG A 86 13.23 -22.98 -5.02
C ARG A 86 12.67 -24.40 -5.16
N ALA A 87 13.44 -25.32 -5.72
CA ALA A 87 13.04 -26.73 -5.83
C ALA A 87 13.02 -27.41 -4.46
N LEU A 88 14.05 -27.22 -3.64
CA LEU A 88 14.14 -27.78 -2.28
C LEU A 88 13.07 -27.20 -1.32
N SER A 89 12.76 -25.91 -1.43
CA SER A 89 11.67 -25.27 -0.68
C SER A 89 10.27 -25.77 -1.09
N SER A 90 10.12 -26.38 -2.27
CA SER A 90 8.81 -26.83 -2.76
C SER A 90 8.42 -28.23 -2.28
N GLU A 91 9.39 -29.00 -1.79
CA GLU A 91 9.19 -30.38 -1.31
C GLU A 91 9.06 -30.43 0.22
N ASP A 92 9.60 -29.46 0.95
CA ASP A 92 9.46 -29.34 2.40
C ASP A 92 8.66 -28.08 2.81
N ILE A 93 7.42 -28.30 3.26
CA ILE A 93 6.49 -27.25 3.72
C ILE A 93 7.05 -26.54 4.98
N ARG A 94 7.89 -27.22 5.76
CA ARG A 94 8.45 -26.69 7.02
C ARG A 94 9.41 -25.53 6.79
N ALA A 95 10.04 -25.49 5.62
CA ALA A 95 10.94 -24.42 5.21
C ALA A 95 10.20 -23.21 4.59
N SER A 96 8.87 -23.23 4.55
CA SER A 96 8.09 -22.14 3.96
C SER A 96 8.33 -20.82 4.71
N PRO A 97 8.73 -19.72 4.03
CA PRO A 97 8.91 -18.42 4.66
C PRO A 97 7.59 -17.86 5.25
N ARG A 98 6.45 -18.42 4.87
CA ARG A 98 5.12 -18.05 5.37
C ARG A 98 4.85 -18.57 6.79
N LEU A 99 5.55 -19.62 7.22
CA LEU A 99 5.43 -20.19 8.56
C LEU A 99 5.69 -19.14 9.63
N LEU A 100 6.68 -18.27 9.42
CA LEU A 100 6.99 -17.17 10.32
C LEU A 100 5.80 -16.22 10.51
N GLY A 101 5.09 -15.89 9.43
CA GLY A 101 3.91 -15.03 9.51
C GLY A 101 2.75 -15.71 10.24
N TYR A 102 2.55 -17.03 10.06
CA TYR A 102 1.57 -17.78 10.85
C TYR A 102 1.94 -17.81 12.34
N CYS A 103 3.22 -17.96 12.68
CA CYS A 103 3.71 -17.87 14.06
C CYS A 103 3.44 -16.50 14.68
N PHE A 104 3.69 -15.41 13.94
CA PHE A 104 3.36 -14.05 14.40
C PHE A 104 1.86 -13.87 14.62
N GLN A 105 1.02 -14.42 13.74
CA GLN A 105 -0.44 -14.38 13.91
C GLN A 105 -0.89 -15.18 15.12
N LEU A 106 -0.33 -16.37 15.35
CA LEU A 106 -0.63 -17.19 16.52
C LEU A 106 -0.28 -16.43 17.80
N LEU A 107 0.94 -15.88 17.88
CA LEU A 107 1.39 -15.13 19.05
C LEU A 107 0.47 -13.92 19.30
N ALA A 108 0.17 -13.13 18.27
CA ALA A 108 -0.73 -12.00 18.39
C ALA A 108 -2.14 -12.43 18.85
N SER A 109 -2.67 -13.53 18.33
CA SER A 109 -3.98 -14.07 18.73
C SER A 109 -4.01 -14.55 20.18
N ILE A 110 -2.94 -15.19 20.64
CA ILE A 110 -2.78 -15.63 22.04
C ILE A 110 -2.70 -14.42 22.96
N VAL A 111 -1.88 -13.42 22.63
CA VAL A 111 -1.78 -12.19 23.44
C VAL A 111 -3.14 -11.47 23.48
N MET A 112 -3.86 -11.43 22.37
CA MET A 112 -5.22 -10.88 22.31
C MET A 112 -6.19 -11.66 23.21
N LEU A 113 -6.16 -13.00 23.15
CA LEU A 113 -7.00 -13.89 23.96
C LEU A 113 -6.73 -13.72 25.45
N ILE A 114 -5.46 -13.65 25.85
CA ILE A 114 -5.07 -13.39 27.24
C ILE A 114 -5.56 -12.01 27.65
N SER A 115 -5.34 -10.98 26.83
CA SER A 115 -5.70 -9.59 27.15
C SER A 115 -7.20 -9.40 27.32
N VAL A 116 -8.02 -10.00 26.45
CA VAL A 116 -9.50 -9.94 26.59
C VAL A 116 -9.98 -10.77 27.78
N SER A 117 -9.32 -11.90 28.10
CA SER A 117 -9.64 -12.70 29.28
C SER A 117 -9.34 -11.95 30.57
N THR A 118 -8.19 -11.30 30.66
CA THR A 118 -7.81 -10.48 31.81
C THR A 118 -8.70 -9.25 31.96
N PHE A 119 -9.11 -8.64 30.83
CA PHE A 119 -10.06 -7.53 30.83
C PHE A 119 -11.40 -7.94 31.42
N TYR A 120 -11.91 -9.11 31.02
CA TYR A 120 -13.17 -9.66 31.55
C TYR A 120 -13.09 -10.02 33.04
N GLN A 121 -11.96 -10.61 33.48
CA GLN A 121 -11.77 -11.02 34.87
C GLN A 121 -11.63 -9.82 35.82
N GLY A 122 -10.87 -8.79 35.45
CA GLY A 122 -10.68 -7.60 36.30
C GLY A 122 -12.00 -6.85 36.58
N GLU A 123 -12.99 -7.00 35.71
CA GLU A 123 -14.31 -6.41 35.89
C GLU A 123 -15.20 -7.24 36.83
N ALA A 124 -15.15 -8.57 36.74
CA ALA A 124 -15.90 -9.44 37.65
C ALA A 124 -15.53 -9.21 39.12
N ASP A 125 -14.27 -8.81 39.37
CA ASP A 125 -13.81 -8.44 40.70
C ASP A 125 -14.30 -7.03 41.12
N SER A 126 -14.46 -6.11 40.15
CA SER A 126 -14.89 -4.72 40.36
C SER A 126 -16.40 -4.56 40.53
N GLU A 127 -17.22 -5.45 39.96
CA GLU A 127 -18.69 -5.45 40.06
C GLU A 127 -19.19 -5.57 41.52
N SER A 128 -18.34 -6.09 42.42
CA SER A 128 -18.61 -6.14 43.86
C SER A 128 -18.64 -4.77 44.57
N SER A 129 -18.28 -3.67 43.88
CA SER A 129 -17.97 -2.38 44.52
C SER A 129 -18.84 -1.17 44.12
N SER A 130 -19.75 -1.26 43.14
CA SER A 130 -20.67 -0.12 42.82
C SER A 130 -22.04 -0.51 42.21
N PRO A 131 -23.03 -0.91 43.03
CA PRO A 131 -24.37 -1.32 42.55
C PRO A 131 -25.20 -0.18 41.94
N GLU A 132 -24.90 1.10 42.22
CA GLU A 132 -25.72 2.23 41.78
C GLU A 132 -25.58 2.55 40.29
N ILE A 133 -24.37 2.49 39.72
CA ILE A 133 -24.12 2.77 38.29
C ILE A 133 -24.77 1.71 37.40
N TRP A 134 -24.69 0.44 37.82
CA TRP A 134 -25.32 -0.69 37.12
C TRP A 134 -26.85 -0.57 37.04
N SER A 135 -27.50 0.02 38.05
CA SER A 135 -28.95 0.21 38.07
C SER A 135 -29.44 1.26 37.04
N LEU A 136 -28.62 2.27 36.74
CA LEU A 136 -28.89 3.30 35.73
C LEU A 136 -28.79 2.75 34.29
N PHE A 137 -27.86 1.81 34.04
CA PHE A 137 -27.69 1.16 32.73
C PHE A 137 -28.69 0.03 32.48
N ASN A 138 -29.09 -0.73 33.51
CA ASN A 138 -30.07 -1.81 33.38
C ASN A 138 -31.51 -1.33 33.13
N SER A 139 -31.84 -0.10 33.53
CA SER A 139 -33.20 0.42 33.44
C SER A 139 -33.58 0.96 32.05
N THR A 140 -32.63 1.15 31.14
CA THR A 140 -32.87 1.89 29.88
C THR A 140 -32.86 1.09 28.58
N SER A 141 -32.36 -0.16 28.50
CA SER A 141 -32.54 -0.95 27.27
C SER A 141 -32.16 -2.43 27.44
N ALA A 142 -33.16 -3.30 27.42
CA ALA A 142 -33.01 -4.76 27.41
C ALA A 142 -32.32 -5.33 26.14
N GLY A 143 -31.81 -4.50 25.23
CA GLY A 143 -31.16 -4.93 23.98
C GLY A 143 -29.68 -4.55 23.82
N ASN A 144 -29.13 -3.68 24.68
CA ASN A 144 -27.77 -3.13 24.54
C ASN A 144 -27.04 -3.19 25.89
N ALA A 145 -26.71 -4.39 26.34
CA ALA A 145 -25.82 -4.52 27.50
C ALA A 145 -24.49 -3.80 27.20
N VAL A 146 -24.12 -2.92 28.12
CA VAL A 146 -22.91 -2.12 28.12
C VAL A 146 -22.08 -2.58 29.31
N PHE A 147 -20.79 -2.81 29.09
CA PHE A 147 -19.80 -3.04 30.13
C PHE A 147 -19.05 -1.73 30.41
N LEU A 148 -18.86 -1.41 31.69
CA LEU A 148 -17.87 -0.42 32.06
C LEU A 148 -16.50 -1.11 32.14
N SER A 149 -15.47 -0.42 31.68
CA SER A 149 -14.07 -0.79 31.85
C SER A 149 -13.61 -0.29 33.23
N PRO A 150 -12.54 -0.85 33.82
CA PRO A 150 -11.95 -0.32 35.05
C PRO A 150 -11.58 1.18 34.99
N ASP A 151 -11.24 1.67 33.80
CA ASP A 151 -10.94 3.09 33.53
C ASP A 151 -12.20 3.95 33.27
N GLY A 152 -13.40 3.45 33.57
CA GLY A 152 -14.69 4.13 33.35
C GLY A 152 -15.18 4.16 31.90
N ARG A 153 -14.49 3.51 30.97
CA ARG A 153 -14.85 3.49 29.53
C ARG A 153 -15.98 2.51 29.24
N VAL A 154 -16.93 2.91 28.40
CA VAL A 154 -18.07 2.09 27.96
C VAL A 154 -17.65 1.14 26.83
N VAL A 155 -17.91 -0.16 26.99
CA VAL A 155 -17.66 -1.23 26.00
C VAL A 155 -18.96 -1.99 25.72
N ARG A 156 -19.29 -2.26 24.46
CA ARG A 156 -20.49 -3.05 24.14
C ARG A 156 -20.29 -4.54 24.38
N THR A 157 -21.27 -5.20 25.00
CA THR A 157 -21.22 -6.64 25.30
C THR A 157 -20.98 -7.51 24.08
N TRP A 158 -21.65 -7.24 22.96
CA TRP A 158 -21.44 -8.02 21.75
C TRP A 158 -20.04 -7.84 21.15
N LYS A 159 -19.42 -6.66 21.33
CA LYS A 159 -18.02 -6.40 20.89
C LYS A 159 -17.04 -7.16 21.78
N LEU A 160 -17.29 -7.24 23.08
CA LEU A 160 -16.51 -8.06 24.01
C LEU A 160 -16.59 -9.55 23.67
N ILE A 161 -17.80 -10.09 23.51
CA ILE A 161 -18.02 -11.50 23.10
C ILE A 161 -17.38 -11.75 21.73
N GLY A 162 -17.58 -10.83 20.78
CA GLY A 162 -16.96 -10.88 19.47
C GLY A 162 -15.44 -10.93 19.55
N CYS A 163 -14.82 -10.13 20.43
CA CYS A 163 -13.38 -10.14 20.66
C CYS A 163 -12.89 -11.50 21.16
N PHE A 164 -13.60 -12.12 22.11
CA PHE A 164 -13.31 -13.49 22.57
C PHE A 164 -13.41 -14.53 21.46
N ILE A 165 -14.47 -14.46 20.64
CA ILE A 165 -14.68 -15.38 19.52
C ILE A 165 -13.56 -15.22 18.50
N VAL A 166 -13.23 -13.98 18.11
CA VAL A 166 -12.17 -13.68 17.13
C VAL A 166 -10.80 -14.13 17.66
N SER A 167 -10.46 -13.88 18.92
CA SER A 167 -9.18 -14.31 19.49
C SER A 167 -9.07 -15.82 19.61
N THR A 168 -10.15 -16.49 20.01
CA THR A 168 -10.20 -17.95 20.15
C THR A 168 -10.09 -18.63 18.79
N LEU A 169 -10.96 -18.26 17.83
CA LEU A 169 -10.92 -18.81 16.48
C LEU A 169 -9.60 -18.50 15.77
N GLY A 170 -9.10 -17.27 15.90
CA GLY A 170 -7.80 -16.88 15.35
C GLY A 170 -6.66 -17.74 15.89
N THR A 171 -6.64 -18.00 17.20
CA THR A 171 -5.65 -18.86 17.86
C THR A 171 -5.79 -20.31 17.38
N THR A 172 -6.99 -20.88 17.40
CA THR A 172 -7.22 -22.28 16.98
C THR A 172 -6.86 -22.52 15.52
N VAL A 173 -7.27 -21.62 14.62
CA VAL A 173 -6.99 -21.76 13.18
C VAL A 173 -5.49 -21.62 12.91
N THR A 174 -4.82 -20.60 13.47
CA THR A 174 -3.38 -20.39 13.23
C THR A 174 -2.53 -21.51 13.86
N LEU A 175 -2.89 -21.99 15.05
CA LEU A 175 -2.27 -23.17 15.66
C LEU A 175 -2.47 -24.41 14.79
N GLY A 176 -3.68 -24.64 14.29
CA GLY A 176 -3.98 -25.75 13.38
C GLY A 176 -3.13 -25.70 12.11
N ILE A 177 -2.98 -24.52 11.50
CA ILE A 177 -2.10 -24.32 10.34
C ILE A 177 -0.65 -24.69 10.68
N ILE A 178 -0.13 -24.23 11.82
CA ILE A 178 1.25 -24.53 12.25
C ILE A 178 1.43 -26.03 12.49
N ILE A 179 0.51 -26.68 13.23
CA ILE A 179 0.56 -28.13 13.48
C ILE A 179 0.60 -28.89 12.14
N VAL A 180 -0.24 -28.49 11.18
CA VAL A 180 -0.28 -29.08 9.84
C VAL A 180 1.04 -28.91 9.09
N HIS A 181 1.76 -27.80 9.24
CA HIS A 181 3.10 -27.64 8.64
C HIS A 181 4.12 -28.61 9.24
N PHE A 182 3.93 -29.05 10.48
CA PHE A 182 4.79 -30.03 11.16
C PHE A 182 4.28 -31.48 11.07
N ASP A 183 3.08 -31.73 10.56
CA ASP A 183 2.51 -33.08 10.44
C ASP A 183 3.29 -33.94 9.42
N THR A 184 4.07 -34.89 9.94
CA THR A 184 4.71 -35.94 9.14
C THR A 184 3.99 -37.28 9.17
N ILE A 185 2.95 -37.44 9.99
CA ILE A 185 2.42 -38.75 10.36
C ILE A 185 1.04 -38.99 9.74
N PHE A 186 0.11 -38.03 9.83
CA PHE A 186 -1.29 -38.30 9.48
C PHE A 186 -1.56 -38.17 7.98
N CYS A 187 -1.23 -37.04 7.35
CA CYS A 187 -1.59 -36.78 5.94
C CYS A 187 -0.55 -35.96 5.13
N PRO A 188 0.75 -36.33 5.08
CA PRO A 188 1.81 -35.50 4.49
C PRO A 188 1.54 -35.11 3.02
N SER A 189 1.02 -36.03 2.21
CA SER A 189 0.71 -35.77 0.79
C SER A 189 -0.41 -34.75 0.59
N PHE A 190 -1.40 -34.75 1.47
CA PHE A 190 -2.52 -33.80 1.41
C PHE A 190 -2.07 -32.39 1.80
N TRP A 191 -1.28 -32.28 2.87
CA TRP A 191 -0.75 -30.99 3.32
C TRP A 191 0.23 -30.40 2.33
N LEU A 192 1.08 -31.23 1.72
CA LEU A 192 1.98 -30.81 0.65
C LEU A 192 1.18 -30.25 -0.53
N ARG A 193 0.10 -30.91 -0.95
CA ARG A 193 -0.77 -30.37 -2.01
C ARG A 193 -1.44 -29.06 -1.62
N THR A 194 -1.80 -28.91 -0.34
CA THR A 194 -2.53 -27.74 0.17
C THR A 194 -1.64 -26.51 0.29
N PHE A 195 -0.42 -26.65 0.82
CA PHE A 195 0.51 -25.54 1.12
C PHE A 195 1.66 -25.38 0.13
N ARG A 196 1.67 -26.14 -0.96
CA ARG A 196 2.63 -25.96 -2.05
C ARG A 196 2.48 -24.57 -2.68
N ASP A 197 3.60 -23.98 -3.05
CA ASP A 197 3.64 -22.71 -3.79
C ASP A 197 2.69 -22.72 -5.00
N GLY A 198 1.82 -21.72 -5.08
CA GLY A 198 0.80 -21.60 -6.13
C GLY A 198 -0.46 -22.44 -5.90
N SER A 199 -0.60 -23.11 -4.75
CA SER A 199 -1.82 -23.80 -4.37
C SER A 199 -3.00 -22.82 -4.24
N LYS A 200 -4.10 -23.15 -4.93
CA LYS A 200 -5.38 -22.42 -4.81
C LYS A 200 -6.01 -22.56 -3.43
N HIS A 201 -5.75 -23.66 -2.73
CA HIS A 201 -6.28 -23.88 -1.38
C HIS A 201 -5.60 -22.97 -0.37
N GLU A 202 -4.26 -22.84 -0.42
CA GLU A 202 -3.54 -21.89 0.42
C GLU A 202 -3.92 -20.45 0.07
N GLN A 203 -4.11 -20.13 -1.22
CA GLN A 203 -4.62 -18.81 -1.61
C GLN A 203 -5.95 -18.48 -0.93
N ALA A 204 -6.92 -19.41 -1.02
CA ALA A 204 -8.23 -19.23 -0.42
C ALA A 204 -8.13 -19.10 1.10
N LEU A 205 -7.29 -19.90 1.76
CA LEU A 205 -7.02 -19.81 3.19
C LEU A 205 -6.47 -18.43 3.59
N LEU A 206 -5.47 -17.93 2.87
CA LEU A 206 -4.85 -16.62 3.14
C LEU A 206 -5.81 -15.46 2.92
N ILE A 207 -6.65 -15.52 1.88
CA ILE A 207 -7.71 -14.53 1.64
C ILE A 207 -8.74 -14.59 2.77
N SER A 208 -9.18 -15.79 3.16
CA SER A 208 -10.12 -15.98 4.27
C SER A 208 -9.56 -15.45 5.59
N LEU A 209 -8.27 -15.66 5.87
CA LEU A 209 -7.59 -15.09 7.04
C LEU A 209 -7.54 -13.57 6.99
N ALA A 210 -7.21 -12.98 5.83
CA ALA A 210 -7.20 -11.53 5.67
C ALA A 210 -8.60 -10.92 5.88
N VAL A 211 -9.65 -11.55 5.37
CA VAL A 211 -11.05 -11.13 5.59
C VAL A 211 -11.44 -11.30 7.05
N PHE A 212 -11.14 -12.46 7.65
CA PHE A 212 -11.42 -12.75 9.06
C PHE A 212 -10.80 -11.69 9.98
N TRP A 213 -9.51 -11.39 9.81
CA TRP A 213 -8.83 -10.37 10.59
C TRP A 213 -9.28 -8.94 10.25
N GLY A 214 -9.72 -8.68 9.02
CA GLY A 214 -10.34 -7.41 8.64
C GLY A 214 -11.66 -7.16 9.40
N VAL A 215 -12.51 -8.18 9.49
CA VAL A 215 -13.72 -8.14 10.33
C VAL A 215 -13.35 -8.05 11.81
N GLY A 216 -12.33 -8.81 12.24
CA GLY A 216 -11.80 -8.77 13.60
C GLY A 216 -11.33 -7.38 14.02
N ILE A 217 -10.64 -6.63 13.15
CA ILE A 217 -10.28 -5.23 13.40
C ILE A 217 -11.54 -4.42 13.71
N HIS A 218 -12.59 -4.53 12.89
CA HIS A 218 -13.81 -3.78 13.15
C HIS A 218 -14.41 -4.14 14.52
N ILE A 219 -14.52 -5.43 14.87
CA ILE A 219 -15.07 -5.85 16.16
C ILE A 219 -14.20 -5.37 17.32
N ASN A 220 -12.88 -5.52 17.21
CA ASN A 220 -11.94 -5.37 18.32
C ASN A 220 -11.50 -3.92 18.55
N THR A 221 -11.54 -3.05 17.53
CA THR A 221 -10.86 -1.73 17.57
C THR A 221 -11.72 -0.54 17.14
N SER A 222 -13.02 -0.76 16.91
CA SER A 222 -13.98 0.30 16.61
C SER A 222 -14.50 0.98 17.89
N ALA A 223 -15.37 1.99 17.79
CA ALA A 223 -15.80 2.75 18.96
C ALA A 223 -16.54 1.86 19.98
N LEU A 224 -16.30 2.04 21.27
CA LEU A 224 -16.90 1.21 22.33
C LEU A 224 -16.48 -0.28 22.26
N SER A 225 -15.31 -0.57 21.71
CA SER A 225 -14.71 -1.92 21.69
C SER A 225 -13.67 -2.10 22.80
N VAL A 226 -13.29 -3.35 23.06
CA VAL A 226 -12.25 -3.69 24.04
C VAL A 226 -10.90 -3.03 23.68
N GLY A 227 -10.55 -2.95 22.39
CA GLY A 227 -9.29 -2.35 21.94
C GLY A 227 -9.17 -0.86 22.23
N GLU A 228 -10.28 -0.14 22.42
CA GLU A 228 -10.25 1.26 22.82
C GLU A 228 -9.75 1.45 24.25
N SER A 229 -10.03 0.48 25.13
CA SER A 229 -9.58 0.46 26.52
C SER A 229 -8.30 -0.37 26.71
N GLN A 230 -8.04 -1.35 25.85
CA GLN A 230 -6.93 -2.29 25.99
C GLN A 230 -5.97 -2.23 24.78
N PRO A 231 -4.75 -1.67 24.96
CA PRO A 231 -3.78 -1.49 23.88
C PRO A 231 -3.32 -2.75 23.16
N ASN A 232 -3.07 -3.82 23.90
CA ASN A 232 -2.67 -5.11 23.34
C ASN A 232 -3.75 -5.63 22.40
N VAL A 233 -5.04 -5.57 22.75
CA VAL A 233 -6.14 -5.99 21.86
C VAL A 233 -6.14 -5.17 20.57
N TYR A 234 -5.93 -3.85 20.68
CA TYR A 234 -5.79 -2.96 19.53
C TYR A 234 -4.63 -3.36 18.61
N PHE A 235 -3.41 -3.41 19.15
CA PHE A 235 -2.22 -3.65 18.34
C PHE A 235 -2.15 -5.08 17.81
N THR A 236 -2.54 -6.08 18.59
CA THR A 236 -2.52 -7.49 18.15
C THR A 236 -3.52 -7.75 17.03
N SER A 237 -4.71 -7.13 17.05
CA SER A 237 -5.68 -7.20 15.95
C SER A 237 -5.07 -6.69 14.63
N TRP A 238 -4.38 -5.55 14.69
CA TRP A 238 -3.70 -4.96 13.53
C TRP A 238 -2.49 -5.78 13.07
N ILE A 239 -1.68 -6.30 13.99
CA ILE A 239 -0.54 -7.17 13.68
C ILE A 239 -1.02 -8.43 12.97
N SER A 240 -2.09 -9.08 13.43
CA SER A 240 -2.64 -10.28 12.79
C SER A 240 -3.16 -10.01 11.39
N PHE A 241 -3.87 -8.88 11.19
CA PHE A 241 -4.30 -8.45 9.86
C PHE A 241 -3.13 -8.17 8.93
N LEU A 242 -2.16 -7.36 9.37
CA LEU A 242 -0.98 -7.01 8.55
C LEU A 242 -0.16 -8.26 8.23
N SER A 243 0.04 -9.17 9.18
CA SER A 243 0.70 -10.45 8.94
C SER A 243 -0.06 -11.27 7.89
N SER A 244 -1.40 -11.24 7.87
CA SER A 244 -2.20 -11.92 6.84
C SER A 244 -1.95 -11.36 5.45
N ILE A 245 -1.92 -10.03 5.33
CA ILE A 245 -1.64 -9.35 4.06
C ILE A 245 -0.20 -9.62 3.59
N LEU A 246 0.77 -9.59 4.50
CA LEU A 246 2.17 -9.89 4.20
C LEU A 246 2.35 -11.34 3.76
N ASN A 247 1.73 -12.30 4.46
CA ASN A 247 1.76 -13.71 4.06
C ASN A 247 1.13 -13.93 2.69
N TYR A 248 0.02 -13.24 2.37
CA TYR A 248 -0.55 -13.26 1.02
C TYR A 248 0.43 -12.68 -0.02
N GLY A 249 1.13 -11.60 0.31
CA GLY A 249 2.19 -11.03 -0.53
C GLY A 249 3.33 -12.01 -0.81
N ILE A 250 3.82 -12.69 0.24
CA ILE A 250 4.86 -13.73 0.13
C ILE A 250 4.35 -14.89 -0.74
N TRP A 251 3.14 -15.40 -0.48
CA TRP A 251 2.52 -16.46 -1.27
C TRP A 251 2.45 -16.09 -2.75
N ARG A 252 2.02 -14.87 -3.08
CA ARG A 252 1.94 -14.40 -4.46
C ARG A 252 3.30 -14.46 -5.17
N VAL A 253 4.36 -13.96 -4.53
CA VAL A 253 5.70 -13.95 -5.10
C VAL A 253 6.26 -15.37 -5.24
N SER A 254 6.02 -16.24 -4.25
CA SER A 254 6.40 -17.66 -4.30
C SER A 254 5.70 -18.39 -5.44
N ALA A 255 4.41 -18.14 -5.65
CA ALA A 255 3.60 -18.66 -6.76
C ALA A 255 4.01 -18.14 -8.16
N GLY A 256 5.01 -17.26 -8.25
CA GLY A 256 5.46 -16.68 -9.51
C GLY A 256 4.60 -15.52 -10.02
N HIS A 257 3.63 -15.04 -9.24
CA HIS A 257 2.92 -13.81 -9.55
C HIS A 257 3.78 -12.58 -9.23
N ARG A 258 3.49 -11.45 -9.88
CA ARG A 258 4.10 -10.16 -9.54
C ARG A 258 3.72 -9.79 -8.11
N SER A 259 4.64 -9.15 -7.38
CA SER A 259 4.32 -8.61 -6.06
C SER A 259 3.29 -7.48 -6.20
N VAL A 260 2.58 -7.16 -5.12
CA VAL A 260 1.63 -6.04 -5.13
C VAL A 260 2.36 -4.73 -5.39
N ALA A 261 3.55 -4.56 -4.79
CA ALA A 261 4.40 -3.41 -5.05
C ALA A 261 4.81 -3.33 -6.53
N ASP A 262 5.20 -4.45 -7.16
CA ASP A 262 5.53 -4.46 -8.60
C ASP A 262 4.30 -4.15 -9.46
N MET A 263 3.11 -4.65 -9.11
CA MET A 263 1.88 -4.33 -9.85
C MET A 263 1.56 -2.83 -9.81
N VAL A 264 1.80 -2.20 -8.65
CA VAL A 264 1.55 -0.77 -8.47
C VAL A 264 2.68 0.06 -9.10
N ASN A 265 3.94 -0.35 -8.97
CA ASN A 265 5.11 0.36 -9.50
C ASN A 265 5.35 0.12 -11.00
N ASP A 266 4.77 -0.92 -11.59
CA ASP A 266 4.68 -1.06 -13.05
C ASP A 266 3.84 0.06 -13.66
N GLN A 267 3.03 0.76 -12.85
CA GLN A 267 2.47 2.06 -13.22
C GLN A 267 3.57 3.11 -13.08
N HIS A 268 3.76 3.92 -14.12
CA HIS A 268 4.90 4.84 -14.29
C HIS A 268 5.14 5.87 -13.17
N ARG A 269 4.26 5.97 -12.16
CA ARG A 269 4.25 7.08 -11.19
C ARG A 269 4.20 6.56 -9.76
N GLU A 270 5.20 6.93 -8.97
CA GLU A 270 5.32 6.57 -7.55
C GLU A 270 4.21 7.21 -6.72
N THR A 271 3.71 8.37 -7.15
CA THR A 271 2.52 9.03 -6.59
C THR A 271 1.29 8.11 -6.54
N THR A 272 1.12 7.18 -7.49
CA THR A 272 0.00 6.21 -7.49
C THR A 272 0.02 5.31 -6.26
N TYR A 273 1.21 4.87 -5.83
CA TYR A 273 1.39 4.04 -4.64
C TYR A 273 0.97 4.80 -3.38
N ASN A 274 1.38 6.07 -3.26
CA ASN A 274 0.99 6.89 -2.12
C ASN A 274 -0.51 7.20 -2.12
N TRP A 275 -1.13 7.43 -3.28
CA TRP A 275 -2.59 7.58 -3.37
C TRP A 275 -3.35 6.34 -2.92
N LEU A 276 -2.87 5.14 -3.22
CA LEU A 276 -3.46 3.90 -2.71
C LEU A 276 -3.38 3.80 -1.19
N TRP A 277 -2.28 4.26 -0.58
CA TRP A 277 -2.16 4.32 0.88
C TRP A 277 -3.07 5.36 1.52
N VAL A 278 -3.17 6.56 0.92
CA VAL A 278 -4.11 7.60 1.36
C VAL A 278 -5.55 7.07 1.25
N LEU A 279 -5.90 6.43 0.14
CA LEU A 279 -7.21 5.81 -0.05
C LEU A 279 -7.48 4.72 0.99
N PHE A 280 -6.52 3.84 1.25
CA PHE A 280 -6.65 2.79 2.26
C PHE A 280 -6.90 3.36 3.66
N CYS A 281 -6.10 4.34 4.08
CA CYS A 281 -6.26 5.00 5.38
C CYS A 281 -7.58 5.76 5.48
N THR A 282 -7.99 6.48 4.43
CA THR A 282 -9.24 7.26 4.41
C THR A 282 -10.48 6.37 4.41
N ILE A 283 -10.47 5.20 3.76
CA ILE A 283 -11.57 4.22 3.83
C ILE A 283 -11.76 3.71 5.26
N ILE A 284 -10.68 3.33 5.94
CA ILE A 284 -10.77 2.82 7.31
C ILE A 284 -11.20 3.95 8.26
N PHE A 285 -10.65 5.15 8.09
CA PHE A 285 -11.08 6.34 8.83
C PHE A 285 -12.58 6.61 8.62
N ALA A 286 -13.08 6.56 7.38
CA ALA A 286 -14.49 6.73 7.08
C ALA A 286 -15.37 5.65 7.71
N GLY A 287 -14.95 4.39 7.67
CA GLY A 287 -15.65 3.30 8.34
C GLY A 287 -15.71 3.49 9.86
N ALA A 288 -14.61 3.93 10.48
CA ALA A 288 -14.55 4.21 11.90
C ALA A 288 -15.42 5.42 12.30
N MET A 289 -15.47 6.46 11.45
CA MET A 289 -16.37 7.61 11.63
C MET A 289 -17.84 7.22 11.47
N CYS A 290 -18.19 6.35 10.52
CA CYS A 290 -19.54 5.77 10.42
C CYS A 290 -19.95 5.04 11.69
N ASP A 291 -19.07 4.18 12.23
CA ASP A 291 -19.34 3.45 13.48
C ASP A 291 -19.52 4.42 14.65
N THR A 292 -18.66 5.43 14.76
CA THR A 292 -18.79 6.49 15.77
C THR A 292 -20.12 7.22 15.65
N TYR A 293 -20.50 7.64 14.44
CA TYR A 293 -21.77 8.33 14.18
C TYR A 293 -23.00 7.47 14.53
N TRP A 294 -22.93 6.16 14.27
CA TRP A 294 -24.00 5.22 14.63
C TRP A 294 -24.13 5.00 16.14
N ASN A 295 -23.05 5.29 16.88
CA ASN A 295 -22.95 5.12 18.32
C ASN A 295 -22.92 6.47 19.07
N ARG A 296 -23.19 7.58 18.39
CA ARG A 296 -23.03 8.95 18.92
C ARG A 296 -23.76 9.18 20.23
N ASP A 297 -25.01 8.71 20.35
CA ASP A 297 -25.82 8.94 21.56
C ASP A 297 -25.17 8.32 22.81
N GLN A 298 -24.40 7.24 22.65
CA GLN A 298 -23.67 6.58 23.75
C GLN A 298 -22.31 7.23 24.02
N ILE A 299 -21.66 7.75 22.98
CA ILE A 299 -20.38 8.46 23.09
C ILE A 299 -20.62 9.80 23.80
N ASP A 300 -21.67 10.53 23.43
CA ASP A 300 -22.05 11.81 24.03
C ASP A 300 -22.41 11.66 25.52
N MET A 301 -22.90 10.50 25.96
CA MET A 301 -23.12 10.19 27.38
C MET A 301 -21.83 9.90 28.16
N THR A 302 -20.75 9.50 27.48
CA THR A 302 -19.48 9.10 28.12
C THR A 302 -18.54 10.30 28.31
N ILE A 303 -18.71 11.36 27.51
CA ILE A 303 -17.96 12.62 27.63
C ILE A 303 -18.73 13.52 28.59
N GLU A 304 -18.37 13.47 29.87
CA GLU A 304 -19.02 14.15 31.00
C GLU A 304 -19.54 15.57 30.72
N GLY A 305 -20.84 15.71 30.46
CA GLY A 305 -21.63 16.93 30.70
C GLY A 305 -21.54 18.06 29.66
N GLU A 306 -20.52 18.10 28.80
CA GLU A 306 -20.50 19.01 27.65
C GLU A 306 -21.02 18.28 26.40
N GLN A 307 -22.27 18.57 26.04
CA GLN A 307 -22.79 18.22 24.70
C GLN A 307 -21.95 18.97 23.67
N ILE A 308 -20.92 18.32 23.15
CA ILE A 308 -20.22 18.81 21.96
C ILE A 308 -21.20 18.60 20.80
N ASP A 309 -21.86 19.68 20.36
CA ASP A 309 -22.70 19.67 19.16
C ASP A 309 -21.80 19.52 17.92
N VAL A 310 -21.38 18.28 17.66
CA VAL A 310 -20.59 17.92 16.49
C VAL A 310 -21.52 17.96 15.29
N PRO A 311 -21.24 18.77 14.24
CA PRO A 311 -22.06 18.79 13.04
C PRO A 311 -21.80 17.52 12.20
N TRP A 312 -22.35 16.39 12.64
CA TRP A 312 -22.05 15.05 12.13
C TRP A 312 -22.23 14.94 10.61
N ILE A 313 -23.24 15.60 10.03
CA ILE A 313 -23.47 15.61 8.58
C ILE A 313 -22.27 16.20 7.84
N ILE A 314 -21.71 17.30 8.36
CA ILE A 314 -20.53 17.96 7.77
C ILE A 314 -19.32 17.04 7.91
N VAL A 315 -19.10 16.47 9.10
CA VAL A 315 -17.97 15.57 9.38
C VAL A 315 -18.01 14.32 8.48
N MET A 316 -19.19 13.70 8.33
CA MET A 316 -19.40 12.54 7.47
C MET A 316 -19.21 12.90 6.00
N SER A 317 -19.70 14.06 5.56
CA SER A 317 -19.54 14.55 4.19
C SER A 317 -18.08 14.81 3.85
N ILE A 318 -17.31 15.43 4.76
CA ILE A 318 -15.87 15.66 4.59
C ILE A 318 -15.14 14.31 4.50
N THR A 319 -15.43 13.41 5.42
CA THR A 319 -14.74 12.11 5.51
C THR A 319 -14.97 11.25 4.25
N TRP A 320 -16.21 11.12 3.79
CA TRP A 320 -16.50 10.41 2.54
C TRP A 320 -16.05 11.18 1.29
N GLY A 321 -16.03 12.51 1.35
CA GLY A 321 -15.42 13.35 0.32
C GLY A 321 -13.93 13.04 0.12
N LEU A 322 -13.17 12.86 1.21
CA LEU A 322 -11.76 12.46 1.14
C LEU A 322 -11.56 11.07 0.49
N VAL A 323 -12.46 10.11 0.78
CA VAL A 323 -12.45 8.80 0.13
C VAL A 323 -12.70 8.95 -1.37
N LEU A 324 -13.73 9.71 -1.75
CA LEU A 324 -14.07 9.95 -3.15
C LEU A 324 -12.92 10.62 -3.90
N ILE A 325 -12.33 11.67 -3.35
CA ILE A 325 -11.20 12.37 -3.98
C ILE A 325 -10.02 11.41 -4.15
N SER A 326 -9.68 10.63 -3.11
CA SER A 326 -8.58 9.66 -3.17
C SER A 326 -8.82 8.58 -4.22
N PHE A 327 -10.05 8.07 -4.30
CA PHE A 327 -10.45 7.07 -5.28
C PHE A 327 -10.37 7.60 -6.71
N VAL A 328 -10.91 8.80 -6.95
CA VAL A 328 -10.84 9.48 -8.25
C VAL A 328 -9.38 9.72 -8.64
N SER A 329 -8.52 10.18 -7.72
CA SER A 329 -7.10 10.38 -7.98
C SER A 329 -6.38 9.08 -8.36
N VAL A 330 -6.69 7.96 -7.71
CA VAL A 330 -6.16 6.64 -8.09
C VAL A 330 -6.61 6.28 -9.51
N ILE A 331 -7.90 6.41 -9.84
CA ILE A 331 -8.42 6.14 -11.19
C ILE A 331 -7.73 7.02 -12.22
N LEU A 332 -7.63 8.32 -11.98
CA LEU A 332 -6.99 9.26 -12.91
C LEU A 332 -5.52 8.90 -13.12
N ASN A 333 -4.78 8.53 -12.06
CA ASN A 333 -3.39 8.06 -12.20
C ASN A 333 -3.27 6.73 -12.96
N LEU A 334 -4.23 5.81 -12.81
CA LEU A 334 -4.21 4.52 -13.50
C LEU A 334 -4.63 4.61 -14.97
N PHE A 335 -5.61 5.45 -15.30
CA PHE A 335 -6.21 5.52 -16.63
C PHE A 335 -5.64 6.64 -17.51
N LEU A 336 -5.28 7.79 -16.95
CA LEU A 336 -4.73 8.93 -17.71
C LEU A 336 -3.21 8.79 -17.91
N LYS A 337 -2.77 7.60 -18.35
CA LYS A 337 -1.36 7.23 -18.57
C LYS A 337 -0.63 8.16 -19.54
N LYS A 338 -1.36 8.85 -20.43
CA LYS A 338 -0.85 9.80 -21.40
C LYS A 338 -1.72 11.05 -21.38
N SER A 339 -1.31 12.01 -20.55
CA SER A 339 -1.69 13.43 -20.59
C SER A 339 -3.09 13.72 -21.15
N CYS A 340 -4.11 13.64 -20.30
CA CYS A 340 -5.30 14.45 -20.53
C CYS A 340 -4.89 15.92 -20.36
N GLU A 341 -4.55 16.54 -21.48
CA GLU A 341 -4.36 17.98 -21.58
C GLU A 341 -5.76 18.60 -21.67
N LEU A 342 -6.30 19.05 -20.55
CA LEU A 342 -7.49 19.89 -20.55
C LEU A 342 -7.08 21.27 -21.09
N ARG A 343 -7.43 21.52 -22.35
CA ARG A 343 -7.27 22.83 -22.99
C ARG A 343 -8.48 23.69 -22.60
N MET A 344 -8.34 24.50 -21.55
CA MET A 344 -9.37 25.50 -21.28
C MET A 344 -9.21 26.67 -22.25
N PHE A 345 -10.28 26.97 -22.99
CA PHE A 345 -10.31 28.11 -23.91
C PHE A 345 -10.40 29.42 -23.11
N GLY A 346 -9.25 30.10 -22.98
CA GLY A 346 -9.19 31.49 -22.57
C GLY A 346 -9.56 32.40 -23.73
N GLY A 347 -10.48 33.34 -23.49
CA GLY A 347 -11.00 34.25 -24.49
C GLY A 347 -9.94 35.13 -25.17
N LYS A 348 -10.14 35.31 -26.47
CA LYS A 348 -9.61 36.31 -27.42
C LYS A 348 -8.10 36.55 -27.61
N GLU A 349 -7.18 36.16 -26.73
CA GLU A 349 -5.74 36.33 -26.99
C GLU A 349 -4.90 35.14 -26.51
N GLY A 350 -4.84 34.08 -27.32
CA GLY A 350 -3.69 33.17 -27.49
C GLY A 350 -3.11 32.38 -26.29
N SER A 351 -3.55 32.61 -25.05
CA SER A 351 -3.02 31.94 -23.87
C SER A 351 -3.76 30.63 -23.59
N PHE A 352 -3.22 29.54 -24.13
CA PHE A 352 -3.67 28.19 -23.78
C PHE A 352 -3.06 27.78 -22.44
N VAL A 353 -3.85 27.80 -21.37
CA VAL A 353 -3.46 27.13 -20.12
C VAL A 353 -3.78 25.64 -20.29
N ILE A 354 -2.76 24.85 -20.59
CA ILE A 354 -2.85 23.40 -20.57
C ILE A 354 -2.69 22.96 -19.12
N LEU A 355 -3.81 22.73 -18.43
CA LEU A 355 -3.77 22.17 -17.08
C LEU A 355 -3.81 20.64 -17.18
N GLY A 356 -2.63 20.02 -17.14
CA GLY A 356 -2.53 18.56 -17.10
C GLY A 356 -2.91 18.02 -15.73
N TRP A 357 -3.47 16.80 -15.66
CA TRP A 357 -3.71 16.09 -14.39
C TRP A 357 -2.48 16.12 -13.47
N ARG A 358 -1.28 16.05 -14.05
CA ARG A 358 -0.01 16.14 -13.31
C ARG A 358 0.13 17.42 -12.47
N GLN A 359 -0.31 18.57 -12.98
CA GLN A 359 -0.27 19.84 -12.24
C GLN A 359 -1.42 19.91 -11.24
N ALA A 360 -2.62 19.48 -11.65
CA ALA A 360 -3.79 19.43 -10.78
C ALA A 360 -3.59 18.51 -9.56
N GLU A 361 -2.92 17.37 -9.74
CA GLU A 361 -2.65 16.40 -8.68
C GLU A 361 -1.87 17.01 -7.52
N GLY A 362 -0.87 17.87 -7.80
CA GLY A 362 -0.11 18.53 -6.75
C GLY A 362 -0.97 19.47 -5.91
N LEU A 363 -1.87 20.20 -6.56
CA LEU A 363 -2.85 21.05 -5.89
C LEU A 363 -3.83 20.21 -5.05
N VAL A 364 -4.34 19.10 -5.60
CA VAL A 364 -5.23 18.19 -4.87
C VAL A 364 -4.52 17.57 -3.67
N ALA A 365 -3.29 17.09 -3.82
CA ALA A 365 -2.48 16.53 -2.73
C ALA A 365 -2.20 17.57 -1.63
N LEU A 366 -1.95 18.82 -2.00
CA LEU A 366 -1.78 19.94 -1.06
C LEU A 366 -3.09 20.22 -0.30
N ILE A 367 -4.21 20.35 -1.01
CA ILE A 367 -5.53 20.60 -0.40
C ILE A 367 -5.88 19.49 0.60
N ILE A 368 -5.72 18.22 0.21
CA ILE A 368 -5.96 17.09 1.10
C ILE A 368 -5.05 17.13 2.32
N THR A 369 -3.77 17.44 2.14
CA THR A 369 -2.82 17.50 3.26
C THR A 369 -3.19 18.60 4.25
N VAL A 370 -3.55 19.79 3.77
CA VAL A 370 -4.02 20.89 4.63
C VAL A 370 -5.34 20.53 5.31
N ALA A 371 -6.29 19.94 4.59
CA ALA A 371 -7.56 19.49 5.16
C ALA A 371 -7.36 18.43 6.24
N LEU A 372 -6.54 17.40 6.00
CA LEU A 372 -6.22 16.37 6.98
C LEU A 372 -5.47 16.93 8.18
N PHE A 373 -4.54 17.86 7.97
CA PHE A 373 -3.86 18.56 9.07
C PHE A 373 -4.86 19.31 9.97
N TYR A 374 -5.79 20.04 9.36
CA TYR A 374 -6.84 20.74 10.10
C TYR A 374 -7.74 19.75 10.87
N ILE A 375 -8.16 18.64 10.25
CA ILE A 375 -8.98 17.61 10.91
C ILE A 375 -8.20 16.97 12.07
N VAL A 376 -6.93 16.62 11.88
CA VAL A 376 -6.05 16.11 12.95
C VAL A 376 -6.00 17.09 14.12
N PHE A 377 -5.74 18.36 13.84
CA PHE A 377 -5.65 19.39 14.87
C PHE A 377 -6.98 19.58 15.61
N ALA A 378 -8.10 19.65 14.88
CA ALA A 378 -9.43 19.89 15.43
C ALA A 378 -9.97 18.70 16.24
N PHE A 379 -9.75 17.46 15.77
CA PHE A 379 -10.39 16.28 16.35
C PHE A 379 -9.47 15.43 17.22
N THR A 380 -8.14 15.56 17.11
CA THR A 380 -7.17 14.73 17.85
C THR A 380 -6.11 15.53 18.62
N GLY A 381 -6.25 16.87 18.67
CA GLY A 381 -5.39 17.72 19.49
C GLY A 381 -5.51 17.42 20.99
N GLY A 382 -4.79 18.16 21.84
CA GLY A 382 -4.77 17.90 23.30
C GLY A 382 -6.16 17.86 23.98
N ASN A 383 -7.14 18.55 23.40
CA ASN A 383 -8.56 18.54 23.82
C ASN A 383 -9.48 18.01 22.70
N GLY A 384 -8.95 17.19 21.78
CA GLY A 384 -9.69 16.66 20.65
C GLY A 384 -10.77 15.65 21.06
N LEU A 385 -11.82 15.54 20.25
CA LEU A 385 -12.92 14.58 20.44
C LEU A 385 -12.45 13.12 20.48
N PHE A 386 -11.43 12.78 19.69
CA PHE A 386 -10.90 11.44 19.58
C PHE A 386 -9.54 11.35 20.25
N ASN A 387 -9.53 10.80 21.47
CA ASN A 387 -8.32 10.54 22.24
C ASN A 387 -8.17 9.04 22.52
N GLY A 388 -6.93 8.55 22.47
CA GLY A 388 -6.60 7.16 22.80
C GLY A 388 -6.59 6.21 21.61
N LEU A 389 -6.75 4.91 21.89
CA LEU A 389 -6.48 3.83 20.94
C LEU A 389 -7.71 3.45 20.11
N ASN A 390 -8.13 4.37 19.24
CA ASN A 390 -9.25 4.15 18.34
C ASN A 390 -8.78 4.18 16.87
N ASN A 391 -9.41 3.37 16.02
CA ASN A 391 -9.20 3.40 14.57
C ASN A 391 -9.38 4.80 13.99
N VAL A 392 -10.31 5.62 14.52
CA VAL A 392 -10.48 7.01 14.08
C VAL A 392 -9.16 7.77 14.21
N TYR A 393 -8.54 7.73 15.39
CA TYR A 393 -7.29 8.43 15.70
C TYR A 393 -6.14 7.96 14.80
N PHE A 394 -5.79 6.67 14.83
CA PHE A 394 -4.62 6.19 14.10
C PHE A 394 -4.77 6.27 12.58
N ARG A 395 -5.99 6.14 12.05
CA ARG A 395 -6.21 6.15 10.61
C ARG A 395 -6.29 7.56 10.06
N LEU A 396 -6.77 8.51 10.85
CA LEU A 396 -6.67 9.93 10.53
C LEU A 396 -5.19 10.37 10.46
N TRP A 397 -4.40 10.04 11.48
CA TRP A 397 -2.94 10.28 11.47
C TRP A 397 -2.24 9.56 10.33
N GLY A 398 -2.59 8.30 10.08
CA GLY A 398 -2.07 7.52 8.95
C GLY A 398 -2.40 8.17 7.60
N ALA A 399 -3.63 8.64 7.40
CA ALA A 399 -4.02 9.35 6.19
C ALA A 399 -3.22 10.64 6.00
N PHE A 400 -3.05 11.43 7.08
CA PHE A 400 -2.28 12.66 7.06
C PHE A 400 -0.81 12.42 6.72
N ILE A 401 -0.13 11.48 7.38
CA ILE A 401 1.27 11.17 7.09
C ILE A 401 1.42 10.70 5.63
N ASN A 402 0.53 9.85 5.15
CA ASN A 402 0.57 9.38 3.76
C ASN A 402 0.26 10.51 2.76
N SER A 403 -0.55 11.51 3.10
CA SER A 403 -0.79 12.66 2.23
C SER A 403 0.45 13.58 2.15
N VAL A 404 1.19 13.75 3.26
CA VAL A 404 2.48 14.45 3.27
C VAL A 404 3.51 13.72 2.41
N MET A 405 3.59 12.38 2.52
CA MET A 405 4.47 11.56 1.69
C MET A 405 4.08 11.64 0.20
N LEU A 406 2.78 11.64 -0.09
CA LEU A 406 2.25 11.86 -1.44
C LEU A 406 2.68 13.22 -2.00
N LEU A 407 2.46 14.31 -1.26
CA LEU A 407 2.85 15.65 -1.68
C LEU A 407 4.36 15.77 -1.89
N THR A 408 5.16 15.19 -0.99
CA THR A 408 6.61 15.17 -1.10
C THR A 408 7.08 14.41 -2.34
N THR A 409 6.47 13.25 -2.61
CA THR A 409 6.76 12.44 -3.81
C THR A 409 6.36 13.18 -5.08
N TRP A 410 5.20 13.83 -5.08
CA TRP A 410 4.77 14.66 -6.21
C TRP A 410 5.74 15.83 -6.45
N LEU A 411 6.17 16.53 -5.39
CA LEU A 411 7.16 17.61 -5.49
C LEU A 411 8.49 17.08 -6.04
N ARG A 412 8.92 15.89 -5.63
CA ARG A 412 10.12 15.23 -6.16
C ARG A 412 9.98 14.87 -7.65
N GLU A 413 8.84 14.34 -8.08
CA GLU A 413 8.57 14.00 -9.48
C GLU A 413 8.45 15.25 -10.38
N ASN A 414 8.00 16.39 -9.85
CA ASN A 414 7.63 17.59 -10.63
C ASN A 414 8.62 18.73 -10.54
N LYS A 415 9.30 18.90 -9.41
CA LYS A 415 10.51 19.71 -9.41
C LYS A 415 11.48 18.93 -10.25
N ASN A 416 11.86 19.52 -11.36
CA ASN A 416 12.97 19.09 -12.19
C ASN A 416 14.27 19.34 -11.37
N ILE A 417 14.38 18.78 -10.16
CA ILE A 417 15.46 19.02 -9.20
C ILE A 417 16.78 18.70 -9.89
N ASP A 418 16.80 17.62 -10.68
CA ASP A 418 17.96 17.25 -11.47
C ASP A 418 18.29 18.29 -12.56
N PHE A 419 17.28 18.94 -13.15
CA PHE A 419 17.52 20.04 -14.10
C PHE A 419 18.01 21.30 -13.39
N ILE A 420 17.45 21.67 -12.24
CA ILE A 420 17.89 22.83 -11.45
C ILE A 420 19.31 22.62 -10.93
N ILE A 421 19.62 21.43 -10.39
CA ILE A 421 20.97 21.06 -9.94
C ILE A 421 21.95 21.05 -11.12
N ASN A 422 21.55 20.52 -12.29
CA ASN A 422 22.40 20.53 -13.47
C ASN A 422 22.59 21.96 -14.03
N ASP A 423 21.58 22.82 -13.96
CA ASP A 423 21.68 24.22 -14.38
C ASP A 423 22.59 25.02 -13.43
N GLU A 424 22.48 24.82 -12.12
CA GLU A 424 23.39 25.41 -11.11
C GLU A 424 24.83 24.95 -11.33
N LYS A 425 25.04 23.63 -11.50
CA LYS A 425 26.38 23.08 -11.76
C LYS A 425 26.98 23.60 -13.07
N ASN A 426 26.15 23.78 -14.10
CA ASN A 426 26.58 24.37 -15.36
C ASN A 426 26.92 25.86 -15.21
N ARG A 427 26.15 26.63 -14.41
CA ARG A 427 26.47 28.04 -14.10
C ARG A 427 27.80 28.18 -13.36
N ASP A 428 28.06 27.33 -12.37
CA ASP A 428 29.33 27.35 -11.62
C ASP A 428 30.52 27.02 -12.52
N SER A 429 30.37 26.02 -13.40
CA SER A 429 31.42 25.70 -14.38
C SER A 429 31.70 26.83 -15.36
N HIS A 430 30.70 27.64 -15.69
CA HIS A 430 30.85 28.78 -16.59
C HIS A 430 31.52 29.99 -15.92
N LEU A 431 31.30 30.17 -14.61
CA LEU A 431 31.95 31.19 -13.78
C LEU A 431 33.44 30.87 -13.54
N ASP A 432 33.80 29.59 -13.41
CA ASP A 432 35.21 29.18 -13.27
C ASP A 432 36.00 29.36 -14.57
N VAL A 433 35.36 29.19 -15.73
CA VAL A 433 35.98 29.46 -17.05
C VAL A 433 36.19 30.95 -17.30
N THR A 434 35.33 31.82 -16.76
CA THR A 434 35.48 33.28 -16.92
C THR A 434 36.44 33.94 -15.94
N ARG A 435 36.87 33.23 -14.89
CA ARG A 435 37.89 33.70 -13.93
C ARG A 435 39.33 33.31 -14.29
N ARG A 436 39.53 32.42 -15.27
CA ARG A 436 40.84 32.09 -15.83
C ARG A 436 41.07 32.89 -17.10
#